data_AF-A0A8T3S7C4-F1
#
_entry.id   AF-A0A8T3S7C4-F1
#
_cell.length_a   1.000
_cell.length_b   1.000
_cell.length_c   1.000
_cell.angle_alpha   90.00
_cell.angle_beta   90.00
_cell.angle_gamma   90.00
#
_symmetry.space_group_name_H-M   'P 1'
#
loop_
_entity.id
_entity.type
_entity.pdbx_description
1 polymer ?
#
loop_
_entity_poly.entity_id
_entity_poly.type
_entity_poly.pdbx_seq_one_letter_code
_entity_poly.pdbx_strand_id
1 'polypeptide(L)'
;MSVRNGQAFNEWLRLQLKVRKMSQRQLAHKSGVDHSTISRIVRSDRTPSLGTATKLARGLRGSLGGDADMTHFFGTVAATATHPTARVEYALRADELLSEPQARQVMEFYLALRLRCLPEAQRYPGRLRSTGA
;
A
#
# COMPACT_ATOMS: atom_id res chain seq x y z
N MET A 1 5.68 11.79 9.25
CA MET A 1 4.90 10.95 8.31
C MET A 1 5.27 9.44 8.33
N SER A 2 6.13 8.95 9.25
CA SER A 2 6.64 7.56 9.22
C SER A 2 5.83 6.57 10.08
N VAL A 3 5.18 7.03 11.16
CA VAL A 3 4.47 6.15 12.12
C VAL A 3 3.34 5.37 11.46
N ARG A 4 2.46 6.04 10.71
CA ARG A 4 1.30 5.41 10.03
C ARG A 4 1.69 4.28 9.06
N ASN A 5 2.85 4.39 8.40
CA ASN A 5 3.33 3.36 7.47
C ASN A 5 3.80 2.08 8.19
N GLY A 6 4.31 2.19 9.42
CA GLY A 6 4.65 1.02 10.23
C GLY A 6 3.44 0.28 10.76
N GLN A 7 2.41 1.01 11.21
CA GLN A 7 1.17 0.40 11.67
C GLN A 7 0.50 -0.40 10.54
N ALA A 8 0.45 0.19 9.33
CA ALA A 8 -0.07 -0.47 8.13
C ALA A 8 0.73 -1.73 7.75
N PHE A 9 2.06 -1.70 7.87
CA PHE A 9 2.89 -2.88 7.62
C PHE A 9 2.63 -4.00 8.66
N ASN A 10 2.49 -3.64 9.93
CA ASN A 10 2.29 -4.61 11.00
C ASN A 10 0.91 -5.29 10.88
N GLU A 11 -0.12 -4.52 10.53
CA GLU A 11 -1.45 -5.03 10.22
C GLU A 11 -1.44 -5.95 8.99
N TRP A 12 -0.82 -5.50 7.89
CA TRP A 12 -0.63 -6.32 6.71
C TRP A 12 0.07 -7.64 7.03
N LEU A 13 1.14 -7.61 7.84
CA LEU A 13 1.88 -8.80 8.23
C LEU A 13 1.01 -9.80 9.01
N ARG A 14 0.12 -9.31 9.89
CA ARG A 14 -0.83 -10.16 10.62
C ARG A 14 -1.83 -10.83 9.68
N LEU A 15 -2.40 -10.06 8.74
CA LEU A 15 -3.35 -10.58 7.77
C LEU A 15 -2.71 -11.65 6.87
N GLN A 16 -1.48 -11.43 6.41
CA GLN A 16 -0.76 -12.40 5.58
C GLN A 16 -0.48 -13.72 6.31
N LEU A 17 -0.07 -13.67 7.58
CA LEU A 17 0.12 -14.88 8.40
C LEU A 17 -1.21 -15.65 8.59
N LYS A 18 -2.32 -14.92 8.80
CA LYS A 18 -3.65 -15.50 8.96
C LYS A 18 -4.14 -16.17 7.66
N VAL A 19 -4.06 -15.47 6.53
CA VAL A 19 -4.48 -15.98 5.22
C VAL A 19 -3.69 -17.22 4.82
N ARG A 20 -2.37 -17.21 5.05
CA ARG A 20 -1.48 -18.33 4.69
C ARG A 20 -1.40 -19.44 5.73
N LYS A 21 -2.19 -19.35 6.83
CA LYS A 21 -2.11 -20.25 8.00
C LYS A 21 -0.66 -20.49 8.45
N MET A 22 0.16 -19.45 8.37
CA MET A 22 1.59 -19.50 8.62
C MET A 22 1.89 -18.99 10.03
N SER A 23 2.66 -19.74 10.80
CA SER A 23 3.15 -19.29 12.11
C SER A 23 4.29 -18.28 11.97
N GLN A 24 4.42 -17.39 12.95
CA GLN A 24 5.55 -16.47 13.03
C GLN A 24 6.91 -17.18 13.07
N ARG A 25 6.96 -18.42 13.60
CA ARG A 25 8.18 -19.26 13.61
C ARG A 25 8.54 -19.76 12.21
N GLN A 26 7.55 -20.17 11.43
CA GLN A 26 7.75 -20.54 10.02
C GLN A 26 8.19 -19.33 9.19
N LEU A 27 7.60 -18.15 9.43
CA LEU A 27 8.03 -16.93 8.78
C LEU A 27 9.47 -16.56 9.18
N ALA A 28 9.85 -16.70 10.45
CA ALA A 28 11.21 -16.45 10.92
C ALA A 28 12.23 -17.29 10.14
N HIS A 29 11.96 -18.59 10.05
CA HIS A 29 12.81 -19.53 9.34
C HIS A 29 12.94 -19.18 7.84
N LYS A 30 11.82 -18.81 7.18
CA LYS A 30 11.80 -18.46 5.74
C LYS A 30 12.41 -17.09 5.43
N SER A 31 12.27 -16.12 6.33
CA SER A 31 12.73 -14.74 6.11
C SER A 31 14.18 -14.50 6.56
N GLY A 32 14.74 -15.41 7.37
CA GLY A 32 16.01 -15.20 8.04
C GLY A 32 15.97 -14.07 9.07
N VAL A 33 14.78 -13.68 9.52
CA VAL A 33 14.56 -12.70 10.59
C VAL A 33 14.20 -13.44 11.87
N ASP A 34 14.80 -13.03 12.99
CA ASP A 34 14.56 -13.69 14.26
C ASP A 34 13.07 -13.65 14.69
N HIS A 35 12.61 -14.74 15.29
CA HIS A 35 11.23 -14.89 15.71
C HIS A 35 10.81 -13.83 16.76
N SER A 36 11.72 -13.44 17.67
CA SER A 36 11.44 -12.37 18.65
C SER A 36 11.27 -11.01 17.98
N THR A 37 11.98 -10.76 16.87
CA THR A 37 11.84 -9.54 16.06
C THR A 37 10.47 -9.49 15.38
N ILE A 38 10.04 -10.60 14.76
CA ILE A 38 8.72 -10.71 14.14
C ILE A 38 7.61 -10.55 15.18
N SER A 39 7.76 -11.23 16.31
CA SER A 39 6.80 -11.14 17.42
C SER A 39 6.68 -9.72 17.95
N ARG A 40 7.79 -8.96 18.05
CA ARG A 40 7.76 -7.55 18.44
C ARG A 40 7.04 -6.71 17.39
N ILE A 41 7.30 -6.89 16.11
CA ILE A 41 6.61 -6.17 15.01
C ILE A 41 5.09 -6.49 15.03
N VAL A 42 4.73 -7.75 15.27
CA VAL A 42 3.33 -8.19 15.30
C VAL A 42 2.61 -7.77 16.58
N ARG A 43 3.28 -7.57 17.71
CA ARG A 43 2.64 -7.17 18.98
C ARG A 43 2.73 -5.68 19.28
N SER A 44 3.78 -5.02 18.82
CA SER A 44 4.01 -3.59 19.07
C SER A 44 3.64 -2.75 17.85
N ASP A 45 3.41 -1.46 18.09
CA ASP A 45 3.19 -0.47 17.04
C ASP A 45 4.51 0.08 16.46
N ARG A 46 5.59 -0.71 16.59
CA ARG A 46 6.92 -0.30 16.12
C ARG A 46 7.02 -0.46 14.61
N THR A 47 7.53 0.58 13.98
CA THR A 47 7.90 0.61 12.55
C THR A 47 9.14 -0.27 12.33
N PRO A 48 9.05 -1.38 11.58
CA PRO A 48 10.26 -2.10 11.19
C PRO A 48 11.08 -1.26 10.22
N SER A 49 12.40 -1.53 10.19
CA SER A 49 13.24 -0.96 9.13
C SER A 49 12.80 -1.48 7.76
N LEU A 50 13.05 -0.71 6.71
CA LEU A 50 12.77 -1.11 5.32
C LEU A 50 13.43 -2.45 4.97
N GLY A 51 14.67 -2.66 5.42
CA GLY A 51 15.39 -3.92 5.22
C GLY A 51 14.73 -5.12 5.91
N THR A 52 14.25 -4.93 7.15
CA THR A 52 13.51 -5.97 7.88
C THR A 52 12.16 -6.26 7.21
N ALA A 53 11.42 -5.22 6.84
CA ALA A 53 10.15 -5.34 6.13
C ALA A 53 10.30 -6.13 4.83
N THR A 54 11.36 -5.84 4.07
CA THR A 54 11.67 -6.51 2.80
C THR A 54 12.02 -7.99 2.99
N LYS A 55 12.78 -8.34 4.04
CA LYS A 55 13.11 -9.74 4.38
C LYS A 55 11.87 -10.54 4.76
N LEU A 56 10.97 -9.95 5.56
CA LEU A 56 9.70 -10.58 5.94
C LEU A 56 8.79 -10.78 4.72
N ALA A 57 8.67 -9.76 3.86
CA ALA A 57 7.92 -9.88 2.61
C ALA A 57 8.48 -10.98 1.69
N ARG A 58 9.81 -11.14 1.63
CA ARG A 58 10.45 -12.24 0.89
C ARG A 58 10.19 -13.62 1.52
N GLY A 59 10.22 -13.71 2.84
CA GLY A 59 9.89 -14.96 3.55
C GLY A 59 8.44 -15.42 3.33
N LEU A 60 7.51 -14.47 3.14
CA LEU A 60 6.11 -14.75 2.79
C LEU A 60 5.95 -15.23 1.34
N ARG A 61 6.78 -14.75 0.40
CA ARG A 61 6.76 -15.15 -1.03
C ARG A 61 7.14 -16.62 -1.26
N GLY A 62 8.04 -17.19 -0.46
CA GLY A 62 8.52 -18.58 -0.60
C GLY A 62 7.52 -19.67 -0.16
N SER A 63 6.22 -19.39 -0.15
CA SER A 63 5.17 -20.31 0.31
C SER A 63 3.96 -20.24 -0.61
N LEU A 64 4.15 -20.61 -1.88
CA LEU A 64 3.16 -20.78 -2.96
C LEU A 64 2.09 -19.66 -3.16
N GLY A 65 2.07 -19.11 -4.38
CA GLY A 65 0.87 -18.59 -5.05
C GLY A 65 0.34 -17.21 -4.64
N GLY A 66 1.06 -16.12 -4.93
CA GLY A 66 0.49 -14.77 -4.75
C GLY A 66 1.33 -13.61 -5.26
N ASP A 67 2.02 -13.77 -6.38
CA ASP A 67 2.98 -12.78 -6.89
C ASP A 67 2.31 -11.51 -7.45
N ALA A 68 1.06 -11.57 -7.92
CA ALA A 68 0.35 -10.42 -8.50
C ALA A 68 -0.23 -9.47 -7.44
N ASP A 69 -0.82 -10.02 -6.37
CA ASP A 69 -1.50 -9.22 -5.33
C ASP A 69 -0.54 -8.38 -4.50
N MET A 70 0.71 -8.84 -4.27
CA MET A 70 1.66 -8.12 -3.41
C MET A 70 2.24 -6.85 -4.06
N THR A 71 2.62 -6.92 -5.34
CA THR A 71 3.16 -5.76 -6.07
C THR A 71 2.07 -4.71 -6.25
N HIS A 72 0.84 -5.16 -6.54
CA HIS A 72 -0.32 -4.29 -6.60
C HIS A 72 -0.63 -3.69 -5.23
N PHE A 73 -0.73 -4.48 -4.15
CA PHE A 73 -1.05 -3.98 -2.81
C PHE A 73 -0.01 -3.00 -2.25
N PHE A 74 1.30 -3.29 -2.34
CA PHE A 74 2.33 -2.34 -1.89
C PHE A 74 2.39 -1.09 -2.77
N GLY A 75 2.20 -1.23 -4.09
CA GLY A 75 2.06 -0.11 -5.02
C GLY A 75 0.85 0.75 -4.66
N THR A 76 -0.31 0.15 -4.42
CA THR A 76 -1.54 0.81 -4.02
C THR A 76 -1.39 1.46 -2.64
N VAL A 77 -0.86 0.78 -1.61
CA VAL A 77 -0.71 1.36 -0.26
C VAL A 77 0.30 2.50 -0.25
N ALA A 78 1.46 2.36 -0.91
CA ALA A 78 2.43 3.46 -1.03
C ALA A 78 1.87 4.63 -1.86
N ALA A 79 1.13 4.32 -2.94
CA ALA A 79 0.43 5.32 -3.73
C ALA A 79 -0.70 5.98 -2.93
N THR A 80 -1.43 5.25 -2.07
CA THR A 80 -2.46 5.82 -1.19
C THR A 80 -1.82 6.77 -0.18
N ALA A 81 -0.66 6.46 0.37
CA ALA A 81 0.00 7.37 1.32
C ALA A 81 0.40 8.72 0.69
N THR A 82 0.62 8.75 -0.64
CA THR A 82 1.25 9.88 -1.34
C THR A 82 0.33 10.58 -2.35
N HIS A 83 -0.66 9.85 -2.90
CA HIS A 83 -1.54 10.31 -3.96
C HIS A 83 -3.01 10.18 -3.54
N PRO A 84 -3.75 11.29 -3.47
CA PRO A 84 -5.15 11.27 -3.04
C PRO A 84 -6.06 10.44 -3.97
N THR A 85 -5.71 10.31 -5.25
CA THR A 85 -6.42 9.43 -6.19
C THR A 85 -6.35 7.96 -5.80
N ALA A 86 -5.17 7.46 -5.46
CA ALA A 86 -4.98 6.08 -5.06
C ALA A 86 -5.71 5.76 -3.74
N ARG A 87 -5.80 6.74 -2.82
CA ARG A 87 -6.58 6.59 -1.57
C ARG A 87 -8.05 6.36 -1.83
N VAL A 88 -8.64 7.19 -2.69
CA VAL A 88 -10.06 7.13 -3.03
C VAL A 88 -10.35 5.83 -3.75
N GLU A 89 -9.52 5.47 -4.72
CA GLU A 89 -9.66 4.21 -5.47
C GLU A 89 -9.59 2.98 -4.56
N TYR A 90 -8.64 2.96 -3.61
CA TYR A 90 -8.53 1.88 -2.62
C TYR A 90 -9.76 1.80 -1.72
N ALA A 91 -10.25 2.94 -1.23
CA ALA A 91 -11.44 2.99 -0.38
C ALA A 91 -12.70 2.47 -1.11
N LEU A 92 -12.87 2.85 -2.38
CA LEU A 92 -14.00 2.39 -3.21
C LEU A 92 -13.95 0.89 -3.48
N ARG A 93 -12.76 0.31 -3.66
CA ARG A 93 -12.61 -1.15 -3.86
C ARG A 93 -12.72 -1.98 -2.58
N ALA A 94 -12.51 -1.36 -1.42
CA ALA A 94 -12.63 -2.03 -0.13
C ALA A 94 -14.08 -2.06 0.41
N ASP A 95 -15.00 -1.33 -0.25
CA ASP A 95 -16.42 -1.32 0.12
C ASP A 95 -17.13 -2.58 -0.42
N GLU A 96 -17.47 -3.49 0.49
CA GLU A 96 -18.13 -4.76 0.15
C GLU A 96 -19.55 -4.59 -0.42
N LEU A 97 -20.17 -3.40 -0.25
CA LEU A 97 -21.49 -3.08 -0.82
C LEU A 97 -21.41 -2.62 -2.27
N LEU A 98 -20.20 -2.27 -2.76
CA LEU A 98 -19.99 -1.84 -4.13
C LEU A 98 -19.40 -2.97 -4.97
N SER A 99 -20.06 -3.26 -6.09
CA SER A 99 -19.44 -4.08 -7.13
C SER A 99 -18.29 -3.33 -7.81
N GLU A 100 -17.32 -4.07 -8.34
CA GLU A 100 -16.20 -3.48 -9.07
C GLU A 100 -16.58 -2.48 -10.19
N PRO A 101 -17.61 -2.72 -11.04
CA PRO A 101 -18.03 -1.73 -12.01
C PRO A 101 -18.64 -0.47 -11.38
N GLN A 102 -19.32 -0.58 -10.23
CA GLN A 102 -19.85 0.59 -9.51
C GLN A 102 -18.72 1.41 -8.89
N ALA A 103 -17.73 0.77 -8.28
CA ALA A 103 -16.53 1.44 -7.76
C ALA A 103 -15.78 2.18 -8.89
N ARG A 104 -15.68 1.57 -10.08
CA ARG A 104 -15.08 2.20 -11.27
C ARG A 104 -15.86 3.46 -11.70
N GLN A 105 -17.19 3.38 -11.77
CA GLN A 105 -18.04 4.51 -12.15
C GLN A 105 -17.87 5.70 -11.20
N VAL A 106 -17.79 5.45 -9.89
CA VAL A 106 -17.56 6.50 -8.89
C VAL A 106 -16.16 7.10 -9.04
N MET A 107 -15.15 6.26 -9.29
CA MET A 107 -13.77 6.71 -9.51
C MET A 107 -13.65 7.62 -10.76
N GLU A 108 -14.33 7.28 -11.85
CA GLU A 108 -14.37 8.09 -13.07
C GLU A 108 -14.97 9.49 -12.80
N PHE A 109 -16.09 9.53 -12.07
CA PHE A 109 -16.70 10.80 -11.67
C PHE A 109 -15.76 11.63 -10.78
N TYR A 110 -15.11 11.00 -9.81
CA TYR A 110 -14.13 11.64 -8.95
C TYR A 110 -12.95 12.23 -9.74
N LEU A 111 -12.40 11.48 -10.70
CA LEU A 111 -11.30 11.94 -11.56
C LEU A 111 -11.73 13.14 -12.41
N ALA A 112 -12.94 13.11 -12.98
CA ALA A 112 -13.48 14.20 -13.77
C ALA A 112 -13.64 15.49 -12.94
N LEU A 113 -14.15 15.40 -11.71
CA LEU A 113 -14.21 16.55 -10.79
C LEU A 113 -12.81 17.06 -10.44
N ARG A 114 -11.89 16.16 -10.12
CA ARG A 114 -10.53 16.53 -9.73
C ARG A 114 -9.81 17.28 -10.84
N LEU A 115 -9.91 16.83 -12.10
CA LEU A 115 -9.35 17.54 -13.25
C LEU A 115 -9.88 18.98 -13.37
N ARG A 116 -11.16 19.20 -13.04
CA ARG A 116 -11.82 20.53 -13.01
C ARG A 116 -11.44 21.39 -11.81
N CYS A 117 -10.92 20.80 -10.74
CA CYS A 117 -10.42 21.53 -9.57
C CYS A 117 -8.90 21.75 -9.57
N LEU A 118 -8.15 21.08 -10.47
CA LEU A 118 -6.70 21.30 -10.56
C LEU A 118 -6.37 22.75 -10.97
N PRO A 119 -5.43 23.42 -10.29
CA PRO A 119 -4.97 24.75 -10.70
C PRO A 119 -4.28 24.69 -12.08
N GLU A 120 -4.36 25.78 -12.85
CA GLU A 120 -3.92 25.84 -14.25
C GLU A 120 -2.43 25.49 -14.45
N ALA A 121 -1.58 25.83 -13.47
CA ALA A 121 -0.16 25.48 -13.43
C ALA A 121 0.10 23.96 -13.43
N GLN A 122 -0.83 23.16 -12.90
CA GLN A 122 -0.74 21.69 -12.90
C GLN A 122 -1.37 21.07 -14.16
N ARG A 123 -2.26 21.81 -14.85
CA ARG A 123 -2.91 21.38 -16.10
C ARG A 123 -2.00 21.54 -17.33
N TYR A 124 -1.07 22.50 -17.29
CA TYR A 124 -0.12 22.76 -18.37
C TYR A 124 1.31 23.02 -17.83
N PRO A 125 2.11 21.97 -17.59
CA PRO A 125 3.46 22.12 -16.99
C PRO A 125 4.49 22.84 -17.89
N GLY A 126 4.11 23.31 -19.08
CA GLY A 126 5.00 23.93 -20.07
C GLY A 126 4.75 25.40 -20.40
N ARG A 127 3.76 26.08 -19.81
CA ARG A 127 3.37 27.44 -20.24
C ARG A 127 3.98 28.59 -19.41
N LEU A 128 4.97 28.31 -18.57
CA LEU A 128 5.67 29.33 -17.77
C LEU A 128 7.15 29.46 -18.18
N ARG A 129 7.42 29.71 -19.46
CA ARG A 129 8.72 30.24 -19.95
C ARG A 129 8.52 31.08 -21.23
N SER A 130 7.82 32.21 -21.13
CA SER A 130 7.91 33.27 -22.16
C SER A 130 7.37 34.60 -21.62
N THR A 131 8.11 35.20 -20.71
CA THR A 131 8.04 36.63 -20.37
C THR A 131 9.32 36.89 -19.59
N GLY A 132 10.26 37.73 -19.98
CA GLY A 132 10.54 38.55 -21.14
C GLY A 132 11.97 39.05 -20.90
N ALA A 133 12.76 39.21 -21.96
CA ALA A 133 14.00 39.98 -21.95
C ALA A 133 13.85 41.04 -23.05
#